data_AF-A0AAE1NRY0-F1
#
_entry.id   AF-A0AAE1NRY0-F1
#
_cell.length_a   1.000
_cell.length_b   1.000
_cell.length_c   1.000
_cell.angle_alpha   90.00
_cell.angle_beta   90.00
_cell.angle_gamma   90.00
#
_symmetry.space_group_name_H-M   'P 1'
#
loop_
_entity.id
_entity.type
_entity.pdbx_description
1 polymer ?
#
loop_
_entity_poly.entity_id
_entity_poly.type
_entity_poly.pdbx_seq_one_letter_code
_entity_poly.pdbx_strand_id
1 'polypeptide(L)'
;MRRWRLMIRKWRNSEGATTVMACARYLPYVMCLLFLKVYVMLLLVHYHHAPSSSSSTSDDYQDDPIDQSPSVTTSSTSTTTEEPGWHERQEVLARLNNTIIQPSGTNRTPDTIWLFFNRIPRTGGQTLVTLIKSLGKDLDYNHQEHVYRTPWQRLLTVDEQRNLATWFEYNYWPKSYDRFSLHVNFTKHRSKYVNLRPAYVTLVRDPVDKFISYYRFKRVDNERVKLEMAGRERQTPGSGRVWYWRKVEACILEGDPECSLTPETDDFTSAIPFLCGQHPQCLKLGDRWALQMAKYQAEYEYAVVGLTEEWNTTLAVLEHYLPMFFRGARQRYWSQEFEDNHMVNKNMKKYKEVREEVTKLLKEKLALEYELYEFLRQRLHQQYLYIEPLDRGPTTSLPTQSEGIPPMGILDKLSIELMPRNT
;
A
#
# COMPACT_ATOMS: atom_id res chain seq x y z
N MET A 1 -70.22 -16.41 -22.78
CA MET A 1 -69.46 -15.54 -21.84
C MET A 1 -69.40 -16.02 -20.38
N ARG A 2 -70.46 -16.55 -19.75
CA ARG A 2 -70.40 -17.04 -18.34
C ARG A 2 -69.44 -18.24 -18.11
N ARG A 3 -69.37 -19.18 -19.06
CA ARG A 3 -68.51 -20.39 -18.97
C ARG A 3 -67.01 -20.08 -18.99
N TRP A 4 -66.60 -19.08 -19.76
CA TRP A 4 -65.22 -18.60 -19.84
C TRP A 4 -64.75 -17.88 -18.55
N ARG A 5 -65.61 -17.04 -17.97
CA ARG A 5 -65.28 -16.36 -16.70
C ARG A 5 -65.11 -17.33 -15.52
N LEU A 6 -65.86 -18.44 -15.51
CA LEU A 6 -65.72 -19.49 -14.52
C LEU A 6 -64.42 -20.30 -14.68
N MET A 7 -64.00 -20.60 -15.91
CA MET A 7 -62.72 -21.28 -16.17
C MET A 7 -61.51 -20.42 -15.75
N ILE A 8 -61.53 -19.12 -16.06
CA ILE A 8 -60.45 -18.20 -15.66
C ILE A 8 -60.36 -18.09 -14.13
N ARG A 9 -61.51 -18.07 -13.43
CA ARG A 9 -61.55 -18.00 -11.97
C ARG A 9 -61.09 -19.30 -11.29
N LYS A 10 -61.36 -20.46 -11.91
CA LYS A 10 -60.86 -21.77 -11.45
C LYS A 10 -59.34 -21.91 -11.68
N TRP A 11 -58.84 -21.44 -12.83
CA TRP A 11 -57.41 -21.45 -13.14
C TRP A 11 -56.61 -20.54 -12.20
N ARG A 12 -57.10 -19.32 -11.92
CA ARG A 12 -56.45 -18.35 -11.01
C ARG A 12 -56.26 -18.85 -9.57
N ASN A 13 -57.08 -19.81 -9.13
CA ASN A 13 -57.01 -20.41 -7.80
C ASN A 13 -56.27 -21.76 -7.77
N SER A 14 -55.66 -22.19 -8.89
CA SER A 14 -54.82 -23.39 -8.93
C SER A 14 -53.39 -23.08 -8.52
N GLU A 15 -52.70 -24.04 -7.88
CA GLU A 15 -51.30 -23.89 -7.45
C GLU A 15 -50.37 -23.53 -8.62
N GLY A 16 -50.64 -24.03 -9.83
CA GLY A 16 -49.90 -23.68 -11.04
C GLY A 16 -50.00 -22.20 -11.44
N ALA A 17 -51.14 -21.54 -11.20
CA ALA A 17 -51.32 -20.13 -11.56
C ALA A 17 -50.54 -19.18 -10.65
N THR A 18 -50.31 -19.54 -9.38
CA THR A 18 -49.48 -18.73 -8.47
C THR A 18 -48.02 -18.71 -8.89
N THR A 19 -47.49 -19.84 -9.36
CA THR A 19 -46.11 -19.97 -9.87
C THR A 19 -45.92 -19.20 -11.19
N VAL A 20 -46.88 -19.31 -12.11
CA VAL A 20 -46.85 -18.60 -13.41
C VAL A 20 -46.98 -17.09 -13.21
N MET A 21 -47.86 -16.63 -12.32
CA MET A 21 -47.97 -15.20 -12.01
C MET A 21 -46.77 -14.65 -11.25
N ALA A 22 -46.10 -15.45 -10.41
CA ALA A 22 -44.85 -15.07 -9.75
C ALA A 22 -43.72 -14.86 -10.76
N CYS A 23 -43.59 -15.75 -11.75
CA CYS A 23 -42.59 -15.60 -12.82
C CYS A 23 -42.91 -14.41 -13.75
N ALA A 24 -44.19 -14.17 -14.06
CA ALA A 24 -44.62 -13.05 -14.90
C ALA A 24 -44.31 -11.68 -14.30
N ARG A 25 -44.18 -11.55 -12.96
CA ARG A 25 -43.75 -10.30 -12.30
C ARG A 25 -42.31 -9.92 -12.63
N TYR A 26 -41.46 -10.88 -12.98
CA TYR A 26 -40.05 -10.63 -13.32
C TYR A 26 -39.82 -10.38 -14.81
N LEU A 27 -40.79 -10.69 -15.66
CA LEU A 27 -40.74 -10.44 -17.11
C LEU A 27 -40.38 -8.99 -17.47
N PRO A 28 -40.98 -7.92 -16.88
CA PRO A 28 -40.59 -6.55 -17.19
C PRO A 28 -39.14 -6.23 -16.79
N TYR A 29 -38.62 -6.82 -15.72
CA TYR A 29 -37.23 -6.65 -15.30
C TYR A 29 -36.25 -7.35 -16.24
N VAL A 30 -36.56 -8.57 -16.68
CA VAL A 30 -35.77 -9.29 -17.68
C VAL A 30 -35.77 -8.54 -19.02
N MET A 31 -36.93 -8.02 -19.45
CA MET A 31 -37.01 -7.19 -20.66
C MET A 31 -36.21 -5.89 -20.52
N CYS A 32 -36.22 -5.26 -19.35
CA CYS A 32 -35.42 -4.06 -19.07
C CYS A 32 -33.91 -4.35 -19.13
N LEU A 33 -33.46 -5.47 -18.54
CA LEU A 33 -32.06 -5.90 -18.60
C LEU A 33 -31.62 -6.23 -20.03
N LEU A 34 -32.47 -6.88 -20.82
CA LEU A 34 -32.20 -7.14 -22.24
C LEU A 34 -32.11 -5.84 -23.04
N PHE A 35 -33.01 -4.89 -22.81
CA PHE A 35 -32.94 -3.57 -23.44
C PHE A 35 -31.67 -2.81 -23.07
N LEU A 36 -31.29 -2.82 -21.79
CA LEU A 36 -30.06 -2.15 -21.33
C LEU A 36 -28.81 -2.78 -21.96
N LYS A 37 -28.80 -4.11 -22.09
CA LYS A 37 -27.70 -4.85 -22.72
C LYS A 37 -27.60 -4.55 -24.23
N VAL A 38 -28.73 -4.49 -24.93
CA VAL A 38 -28.78 -4.08 -26.36
C VAL A 38 -28.36 -2.62 -26.52
N TYR A 39 -28.79 -1.73 -25.63
CA TYR A 39 -28.41 -0.31 -25.64
C TYR A 39 -26.91 -0.10 -25.44
N VAL A 40 -26.30 -0.80 -24.47
CA VAL A 40 -24.83 -0.78 -24.27
C VAL A 40 -24.10 -1.34 -25.49
N MET A 41 -24.59 -2.43 -26.09
CA MET A 41 -23.99 -2.97 -27.32
C MET A 41 -24.09 -1.99 -28.49
N LEU A 42 -25.21 -1.30 -28.65
CA LEU A 42 -25.37 -0.26 -29.67
C LEU A 42 -24.44 0.93 -29.43
N LEU A 43 -24.24 1.36 -28.18
CA LEU A 43 -23.27 2.41 -27.83
C LEU A 43 -21.84 1.98 -28.15
N LEU A 44 -21.46 0.73 -27.86
CA LEU A 44 -20.14 0.20 -28.19
C LEU A 44 -19.91 0.08 -29.70
N VAL A 45 -20.94 -0.30 -30.47
CA VAL A 45 -20.88 -0.31 -31.94
C VAL A 45 -20.78 1.10 -32.49
N HIS A 46 -21.50 2.07 -31.91
CA HIS A 46 -21.42 3.48 -32.31
C HIS A 46 -20.05 4.10 -32.00
N TYR A 47 -19.46 3.74 -30.86
CA TYR A 47 -18.10 4.14 -30.50
C TYR A 47 -17.05 3.59 -31.47
N HIS A 48 -17.25 2.36 -31.95
CA HIS A 48 -16.36 1.74 -32.94
C HIS A 48 -16.54 2.26 -34.39
N HIS A 49 -17.60 3.02 -34.68
CA HIS A 49 -17.89 3.57 -36.02
C HIS A 49 -17.76 5.10 -36.09
N ALA A 50 -17.23 5.75 -35.04
CA ALA A 50 -16.81 7.15 -35.15
C ALA A 50 -15.65 7.26 -36.15
N PRO A 51 -15.76 8.05 -37.23
CA PRO A 51 -14.69 8.19 -38.20
C PRO A 51 -13.51 8.95 -37.57
N SER A 52 -12.35 8.31 -37.54
CA SER A 52 -11.07 8.98 -37.32
C SER A 52 -10.81 9.96 -38.45
N SER A 53 -10.90 11.26 -38.18
CA SER A 53 -10.37 12.28 -39.07
C SER A 53 -8.84 12.17 -39.09
N SER A 54 -8.35 11.55 -40.16
CA SER A 54 -6.95 11.51 -40.55
C SER A 54 -6.49 12.91 -41.01
N SER A 55 -5.52 13.50 -40.31
CA SER A 55 -4.57 14.43 -40.93
C SER A 55 -3.19 13.79 -40.86
N SER A 56 -2.80 13.25 -42.00
CA SER A 56 -1.46 12.75 -42.30
C SER A 56 -0.49 13.91 -42.45
N THR A 57 0.46 14.03 -41.52
CA THR A 57 1.78 14.58 -41.82
C THR A 57 2.81 13.56 -41.37
N SER A 58 3.46 12.97 -42.36
CA SER A 58 4.68 12.19 -42.27
C SER A 58 5.76 13.01 -41.57
N ASP A 59 6.32 12.51 -40.48
CA ASP A 59 7.60 13.00 -40.00
C ASP A 59 8.51 11.86 -39.57
N ASP A 60 9.74 12.06 -39.99
CA ASP A 60 10.92 11.22 -40.01
C ASP A 60 11.37 10.86 -38.59
N TYR A 61 11.90 9.64 -38.44
CA TYR A 61 12.53 9.20 -37.20
C TYR A 61 13.92 9.83 -37.15
N GLN A 62 14.09 10.86 -36.32
CA GLN A 62 15.41 11.39 -36.00
C GLN A 62 15.59 11.37 -34.48
N ASP A 63 16.51 10.50 -34.06
CA ASP A 63 17.18 10.55 -32.76
C ASP A 63 17.74 11.96 -32.54
N ASP A 64 17.52 12.53 -31.36
CA ASP A 64 18.38 13.58 -30.84
C ASP A 64 18.52 13.48 -29.31
N PRO A 65 19.67 13.92 -28.76
CA PRO A 65 20.18 13.48 -27.49
C PRO A 65 19.91 14.47 -26.35
N ILE A 66 20.23 13.99 -25.15
CA ILE A 66 20.44 14.69 -23.88
C ILE A 66 21.00 16.10 -24.07
N ASP A 67 20.33 17.13 -23.53
CA ASP A 67 21.05 18.32 -23.06
C ASP A 67 20.36 19.08 -21.91
N GLN A 68 21.20 19.90 -21.30
CA GLN A 68 21.26 20.37 -19.93
C GLN A 68 20.42 21.61 -19.64
N SER A 69 20.21 21.84 -18.33
CA SER A 69 19.96 23.13 -17.64
C SER A 69 18.67 23.92 -17.95
N PRO A 70 17.88 24.33 -16.95
CA PRO A 70 16.75 25.23 -17.18
C PRO A 70 17.19 26.70 -17.09
N SER A 71 17.04 27.44 -18.19
CA SER A 71 17.01 28.90 -18.21
C SER A 71 15.66 29.42 -17.74
N VAL A 72 15.70 30.33 -16.78
CA VAL A 72 14.58 31.08 -16.20
C VAL A 72 13.96 32.01 -17.26
N THR A 73 12.67 31.86 -17.54
CA THR A 73 11.83 32.94 -18.05
C THR A 73 10.45 32.88 -17.40
N THR A 74 10.15 33.93 -16.64
CA THR A 74 8.88 34.27 -16.00
C THR A 74 7.80 34.67 -17.01
N SER A 75 6.61 34.07 -16.91
CA SER A 75 5.32 34.78 -17.05
C SER A 75 4.10 33.88 -16.71
N SER A 76 3.59 34.09 -15.49
CA SER A 76 2.18 34.11 -15.03
C SER A 76 1.08 33.30 -15.77
N THR A 77 0.53 32.31 -15.07
CA THR A 77 -0.87 32.24 -14.55
C THR A 77 -1.40 30.80 -14.62
N SER A 78 -1.20 30.04 -13.55
CA SER A 78 -2.07 28.93 -13.22
C SER A 78 -2.16 28.84 -11.70
N THR A 79 -3.32 29.13 -11.13
CA THR A 79 -3.68 28.78 -9.76
C THR A 79 -3.66 27.26 -9.62
N THR A 80 -2.48 26.70 -9.40
CA THR A 80 -2.30 25.41 -8.75
C THR A 80 -1.93 25.73 -7.31
N THR A 81 -2.76 25.31 -6.37
CA THR A 81 -2.39 25.30 -4.95
C THR A 81 -1.21 24.35 -4.81
N GLU A 82 0.01 24.88 -4.87
CA GLU A 82 1.24 24.12 -4.68
C GLU A 82 1.25 23.52 -3.26
N GLU A 83 1.74 22.28 -3.12
CA GLU A 83 1.86 21.65 -1.80
C GLU A 83 2.77 22.49 -0.88
N PRO A 84 2.55 22.47 0.45
CA PRO A 84 3.44 23.12 1.39
C PRO A 84 4.90 22.68 1.20
N GLY A 85 5.79 23.67 1.06
CA GLY A 85 7.22 23.44 0.84
C GLY A 85 7.59 22.96 -0.57
N TRP A 86 6.74 23.16 -1.58
CA TRP A 86 7.00 22.69 -2.94
C TRP A 86 8.35 23.20 -3.50
N HIS A 87 8.66 24.49 -3.37
CA HIS A 87 9.93 25.05 -3.85
C HIS A 87 11.15 24.44 -3.16
N GLU A 88 11.11 24.29 -1.83
CA GLU A 88 12.17 23.64 -1.05
C GLU A 88 12.40 22.20 -1.53
N ARG A 89 11.31 21.44 -1.74
CA ARG A 89 11.36 20.08 -2.27
C ARG A 89 12.04 20.03 -3.65
N GLN A 90 11.69 20.94 -4.56
CA GLN A 90 12.33 20.99 -5.89
C GLN A 90 13.81 21.33 -5.81
N GLU A 91 14.20 22.26 -4.93
CA GLU A 91 15.59 22.65 -4.75
C GLU A 91 16.45 21.50 -4.21
N VAL A 92 15.91 20.72 -3.26
CA VAL A 92 16.57 19.50 -2.76
C VAL A 92 16.71 18.46 -3.87
N LEU A 93 15.65 18.20 -4.64
CA LEU A 93 15.68 17.25 -5.75
C LEU A 93 16.68 17.64 -6.84
N ALA A 94 16.74 18.92 -7.21
CA ALA A 94 17.67 19.43 -8.22
C ALA A 94 19.15 19.22 -7.82
N ARG A 95 19.44 19.18 -6.52
CA ARG A 95 20.79 19.00 -5.97
C ARG A 95 20.91 17.74 -5.11
N LEU A 96 20.13 16.70 -5.40
CA LEU A 96 19.94 15.54 -4.51
C LEU A 96 21.25 14.88 -4.07
N ASN A 97 22.20 14.69 -4.99
CA ASN A 97 23.49 14.06 -4.69
C ASN A 97 24.41 14.91 -3.80
N ASN A 98 24.21 16.24 -3.79
CA ASN A 98 25.06 17.19 -3.07
C ASN A 98 24.37 17.74 -1.81
N THR A 99 23.09 17.45 -1.62
CA THR A 99 22.29 17.97 -0.51
C THR A 99 22.32 16.98 0.64
N ILE A 100 22.65 17.46 1.84
CA ILE A 100 22.56 16.65 3.06
C ILE A 100 21.13 16.77 3.58
N ILE A 101 20.35 15.71 3.40
CA ILE A 101 18.99 15.62 3.94
C ILE A 101 19.10 15.26 5.43
N GLN A 102 18.53 16.11 6.29
CA GLN A 102 18.51 15.90 7.73
C GLN A 102 17.16 15.30 8.17
N PRO A 103 17.14 14.31 9.08
CA PRO A 103 15.89 13.79 9.61
C PRO A 103 15.25 14.86 10.49
N SER A 104 13.92 15.04 10.37
CA SER A 104 13.17 15.99 11.19
C SER A 104 12.00 15.34 11.94
N GLY A 105 11.58 15.95 13.06
CA GLY A 105 10.35 15.61 13.77
C GLY A 105 9.07 16.14 13.10
N THR A 106 9.17 16.80 11.94
CA THR A 106 8.05 17.50 11.30
C THR A 106 6.91 16.54 10.97
N ASN A 107 5.67 16.95 11.24
CA ASN A 107 4.51 16.21 10.78
C ASN A 107 4.27 16.46 9.29
N ARG A 108 4.43 15.40 8.48
CA ARG A 108 4.27 15.41 7.02
C ARG A 108 2.97 14.75 6.57
N THR A 109 2.06 14.45 7.50
CA THR A 109 0.74 13.90 7.17
C THR A 109 -0.04 14.90 6.33
N PRO A 110 -0.47 14.55 5.10
CA PRO A 110 -1.37 15.39 4.32
C PRO A 110 -2.77 15.40 4.94
N ASP A 111 -3.53 16.46 4.72
CA ASP A 111 -4.97 16.45 5.03
C ASP A 111 -5.66 15.47 4.08
N THR A 112 -6.09 14.30 4.59
CA THR A 112 -6.58 13.20 3.77
C THR A 112 -7.40 12.19 4.57
N ILE A 113 -8.25 11.46 3.85
CA ILE A 113 -9.02 10.32 4.37
C ILE A 113 -8.47 8.97 3.86
N TRP A 114 -7.30 8.98 3.21
CA TRP A 114 -6.71 7.77 2.66
C TRP A 114 -5.37 7.46 3.29
N LEU A 115 -5.14 6.19 3.60
CA LEU A 115 -3.87 5.68 4.10
C LEU A 115 -3.31 4.67 3.12
N PHE A 116 -2.07 4.87 2.67
CA PHE A 116 -1.35 3.90 1.87
C PHE A 116 -0.18 3.32 2.65
N PHE A 117 -0.24 2.02 2.90
CA PHE A 117 0.83 1.26 3.54
C PHE A 117 1.62 0.51 2.48
N ASN A 118 2.74 1.08 2.02
CA ASN A 118 3.62 0.37 1.10
C ASN A 118 4.51 -0.61 1.90
N ARG A 119 4.14 -1.89 1.88
CA ARG A 119 4.76 -2.94 2.69
C ARG A 119 6.14 -3.28 2.19
N ILE A 120 7.13 -3.24 3.08
CA ILE A 120 8.46 -3.82 2.84
C ILE A 120 8.44 -5.28 3.33
N PRO A 121 9.00 -6.25 2.56
CA PRO A 121 9.07 -7.63 3.00
C PRO A 121 9.81 -7.77 4.35
N ARG A 122 9.22 -8.55 5.26
CA ARG A 122 9.84 -8.97 6.54
C ARG A 122 10.07 -7.87 7.58
N THR A 123 9.35 -6.75 7.49
CA THR A 123 9.40 -5.64 8.44
C THR A 123 8.15 -5.54 9.34
N GLY A 124 7.57 -6.68 9.73
CA GLY A 124 6.38 -6.69 10.59
C GLY A 124 5.06 -6.28 9.91
N GLY A 125 5.03 -6.16 8.58
CA GLY A 125 3.84 -5.65 7.87
C GLY A 125 2.54 -6.44 8.09
N GLN A 126 2.59 -7.76 8.29
CA GLN A 126 1.37 -8.53 8.61
C GLN A 126 0.78 -8.13 9.97
N THR A 127 1.65 -7.84 10.95
CA THR A 127 1.26 -7.38 12.27
C THR A 127 0.55 -6.03 12.19
N LEU A 128 1.13 -5.10 11.43
CA LEU A 128 0.52 -3.79 11.24
C LEU A 128 -0.81 -3.87 10.47
N VAL A 129 -0.91 -4.73 9.44
CA VAL A 129 -2.19 -4.97 8.73
C VAL A 129 -3.26 -5.52 9.67
N THR A 130 -2.93 -6.50 10.52
CA THR A 130 -3.88 -7.02 11.52
C THR A 130 -4.33 -5.91 12.48
N LEU A 131 -3.42 -5.03 12.90
CA LEU A 131 -3.73 -3.89 13.77
C LEU A 131 -4.63 -2.87 13.06
N ILE A 132 -4.31 -2.50 11.82
CA ILE A 132 -5.13 -1.58 11.01
C ILE A 132 -6.54 -2.16 10.79
N LYS A 133 -6.68 -3.45 10.49
CA LYS A 133 -8.00 -4.07 10.35
C LYS A 133 -8.78 -4.07 11.66
N SER A 134 -8.07 -4.32 12.76
CA SER A 134 -8.64 -4.35 14.10
C SER A 134 -9.18 -2.97 14.49
N LEU A 135 -8.38 -1.92 14.35
CA LEU A 135 -8.75 -0.55 14.66
C LEU A 135 -9.84 -0.01 13.71
N GLY A 136 -9.87 -0.47 12.45
CA GLY A 136 -10.89 -0.06 11.49
C GLY A 136 -12.33 -0.41 11.93
N LYS A 137 -12.49 -1.45 12.76
CA LYS A 137 -13.78 -1.78 13.38
C LYS A 137 -14.23 -0.75 14.40
N ASP A 138 -13.28 -0.12 15.09
CA ASP A 138 -13.54 0.82 16.20
C ASP A 138 -13.58 2.27 15.71
N LEU A 139 -12.76 2.60 14.69
CA LEU A 139 -12.58 3.95 14.15
C LEU A 139 -13.37 4.20 12.84
N ASP A 140 -14.24 3.27 12.46
CA ASP A 140 -15.15 3.38 11.31
C ASP A 140 -14.45 3.65 9.96
N TYR A 141 -13.44 2.85 9.64
CA TYR A 141 -12.79 2.87 8.32
C TYR A 141 -12.57 1.46 7.78
N ASN A 142 -12.43 1.37 6.45
CA ASN A 142 -12.18 0.09 5.79
C ASN A 142 -10.70 -0.10 5.45
N HIS A 143 -10.18 -1.30 5.69
CA HIS A 143 -8.87 -1.71 5.22
C HIS A 143 -8.98 -2.71 4.07
N GLN A 144 -8.32 -2.42 2.96
CA GLN A 144 -8.27 -3.28 1.77
C GLN A 144 -6.85 -3.83 1.58
N GLU A 145 -6.70 -5.14 1.68
CA GLU A 145 -5.44 -5.79 1.26
C GLU A 145 -5.36 -5.91 -0.26
N HIS A 146 -4.17 -5.69 -0.82
CA HIS A 146 -3.93 -5.96 -2.24
C HIS A 146 -4.03 -7.46 -2.54
N VAL A 147 -4.79 -7.80 -3.59
CA VAL A 147 -4.96 -9.18 -4.06
C VAL A 147 -4.00 -9.46 -5.21
N TYR A 148 -3.02 -10.33 -4.97
CA TYR A 148 -2.00 -10.67 -5.96
C TYR A 148 -2.52 -11.80 -6.87
N ARG A 149 -2.76 -11.47 -8.14
CA ARG A 149 -3.13 -12.45 -9.18
C ARG A 149 -1.93 -12.96 -9.99
N THR A 150 -0.84 -12.18 -9.99
CA THR A 150 0.43 -12.48 -10.64
C THR A 150 1.56 -12.40 -9.62
N PRO A 151 2.75 -12.98 -9.90
CA PRO A 151 3.93 -12.78 -9.07
C PRO A 151 4.16 -11.30 -8.81
N TRP A 152 4.47 -10.97 -7.55
CA TRP A 152 4.55 -9.63 -6.96
C TRP A 152 5.24 -8.59 -7.86
N GLN A 153 4.46 -7.92 -8.70
CA GLN A 153 4.92 -6.80 -9.50
C GLN A 153 5.02 -5.57 -8.60
N ARG A 154 6.27 -5.21 -8.29
CA ARG A 154 6.62 -4.05 -7.44
C ARG A 154 6.89 -2.79 -8.26
N LEU A 155 7.45 -2.96 -9.45
CA LEU A 155 7.62 -1.91 -10.45
C LEU A 155 6.29 -1.68 -11.18
N LEU A 156 5.78 -0.46 -11.08
CA LEU A 156 4.53 -0.07 -11.70
C LEU A 156 4.79 0.80 -12.93
N THR A 157 4.12 0.48 -14.03
CA THR A 157 4.07 1.38 -15.19
C THR A 157 3.41 2.70 -14.80
N VAL A 158 3.62 3.74 -15.61
CA VAL A 158 2.99 5.05 -15.38
C VAL A 158 1.47 4.93 -15.30
N ASP A 159 0.85 4.09 -16.13
CA ASP A 159 -0.58 3.86 -16.12
C ASP A 159 -1.04 3.08 -14.88
N GLU A 160 -0.28 2.09 -14.42
CA GLU A 160 -0.58 1.38 -13.17
C GLU A 160 -0.49 2.31 -11.95
N GLN A 161 0.47 3.24 -11.93
CA GLN A 161 0.58 4.27 -10.90
C GLN A 161 -0.60 5.25 -10.93
N ARG A 162 -1.01 5.69 -12.13
CA ARG A 162 -2.21 6.52 -12.32
C ARG A 162 -3.47 5.80 -11.88
N ASN A 163 -3.62 4.54 -12.26
CA ASN A 163 -4.76 3.71 -11.85
C ASN A 163 -4.83 3.52 -10.34
N LEU A 164 -3.69 3.40 -9.65
CA LEU A 164 -3.64 3.32 -8.19
C LEU A 164 -4.05 4.66 -7.55
N ALA A 165 -3.58 5.79 -8.08
CA ALA A 165 -3.99 7.12 -7.61
C ALA A 165 -5.50 7.32 -7.79
N THR A 166 -6.00 7.08 -9.00
CA THR A 166 -7.43 7.14 -9.33
C THR A 166 -8.27 6.18 -8.48
N TRP A 167 -7.75 4.99 -8.14
CA TRP A 167 -8.46 4.08 -7.25
C TRP A 167 -8.73 4.71 -5.88
N PHE A 168 -7.78 5.44 -5.30
CA PHE A 168 -8.01 6.17 -4.06
C PHE A 168 -9.08 7.24 -4.22
N GLU A 169 -9.00 8.02 -5.30
CA GLU A 169 -9.93 9.13 -5.61
C GLU A 169 -11.40 8.71 -5.70
N TYR A 170 -11.68 7.46 -6.06
CA TYR A 170 -13.04 6.92 -6.08
C TYR A 170 -13.60 6.52 -4.70
N ASN A 171 -12.81 6.60 -3.62
CA ASN A 171 -13.28 6.28 -2.28
C ASN A 171 -13.65 7.55 -1.50
N TYR A 172 -14.94 7.71 -1.22
CA TYR A 172 -15.49 8.83 -0.44
C TYR A 172 -15.56 8.56 1.07
N TRP A 173 -15.07 7.41 1.53
CA TRP A 173 -15.03 7.01 2.94
C TRP A 173 -13.58 6.74 3.36
N PRO A 174 -13.20 7.01 4.63
CA PRO A 174 -11.88 6.67 5.13
C PRO A 174 -11.44 5.25 4.77
N LYS A 175 -10.28 5.15 4.12
CA LYS A 175 -9.81 3.87 3.59
C LYS A 175 -8.31 3.72 3.69
N SER A 176 -7.89 2.58 4.21
CA SER A 176 -6.50 2.15 4.19
C SER A 176 -6.29 1.04 3.16
N TYR A 177 -5.13 1.06 2.52
CA TYR A 177 -4.74 0.08 1.51
C TYR A 177 -3.27 -0.28 1.66
N ASP A 178 -2.96 -1.58 1.68
CA ASP A 178 -1.58 -2.05 1.70
C ASP A 178 -1.19 -2.80 0.42
N ARG A 179 0.07 -2.62 0.02
CA ARG A 179 0.67 -3.32 -1.11
C ARG A 179 2.18 -3.44 -0.94
N PHE A 180 2.78 -4.54 -1.37
CA PHE A 180 4.23 -4.60 -1.60
C PHE A 180 4.56 -3.80 -2.86
N SER A 181 4.70 -2.49 -2.71
CA SER A 181 4.95 -1.53 -3.78
C SER A 181 6.15 -0.67 -3.44
N LEU A 182 6.96 -0.36 -4.46
CA LEU A 182 7.90 0.75 -4.35
C LEU A 182 7.09 2.06 -4.26
N HIS A 183 7.70 3.11 -3.71
CA HIS A 183 7.08 4.43 -3.56
C HIS A 183 6.47 4.93 -4.88
N VAL A 184 5.24 5.41 -4.83
CA VAL A 184 4.49 5.99 -5.96
C VAL A 184 4.23 7.46 -5.69
N ASN A 185 4.59 8.33 -6.63
CA ASN A 185 4.33 9.76 -6.46
C ASN A 185 2.84 10.07 -6.75
N PHE A 186 1.99 9.99 -5.72
CA PHE A 186 0.56 10.29 -5.85
C PHE A 186 0.29 11.73 -6.25
N THR A 187 1.09 12.70 -5.81
CA THR A 187 0.96 14.11 -6.22
C THR A 187 1.11 14.28 -7.72
N LYS A 188 2.01 13.51 -8.34
CA LYS A 188 2.23 13.48 -9.79
C LYS A 188 1.14 12.73 -10.55
N HIS A 189 0.64 11.63 -9.98
CA HIS A 189 -0.25 10.68 -10.69
C HIS A 189 -1.74 10.89 -10.45
N ARG A 190 -2.12 11.74 -9.49
CA ARG A 190 -3.52 12.11 -9.22
C ARG A 190 -4.19 12.85 -10.38
N SER A 191 -5.51 12.82 -10.38
CA SER A 191 -6.36 13.61 -11.26
C SER A 191 -6.25 15.10 -10.95
N LYS A 192 -6.39 15.94 -11.98
CA LYS A 192 -6.44 17.40 -11.84
C LYS A 192 -7.64 17.91 -11.01
N TYR A 193 -8.65 17.07 -10.79
CA TYR A 193 -9.86 17.42 -10.06
C TYR A 193 -9.79 17.11 -8.57
N VAL A 194 -8.82 16.29 -8.15
CA VAL A 194 -8.69 15.84 -6.76
C VAL A 194 -7.37 16.34 -6.20
N ASN A 195 -7.46 17.27 -5.25
CA ASN A 195 -6.27 17.85 -4.63
C ASN A 195 -5.74 17.03 -3.42
N LEU A 196 -6.26 15.82 -3.19
CA LEU A 196 -5.86 14.95 -2.08
C LEU A 196 -4.87 13.88 -2.53
N ARG A 197 -4.06 13.40 -1.60
CA ARG A 197 -3.22 12.20 -1.76
C ARG A 197 -3.29 11.34 -0.50
N PRO A 198 -3.08 10.02 -0.58
CA PRO A 198 -3.04 9.21 0.61
C PRO A 198 -1.83 9.55 1.48
N ALA A 199 -2.00 9.43 2.79
CA ALA A 199 -0.90 9.49 3.74
C ALA A 199 -0.07 8.21 3.61
N TYR A 200 1.25 8.39 3.50
CA TYR A 200 2.20 7.27 3.40
C TYR A 200 2.64 6.80 4.78
N VAL A 201 2.56 5.50 5.01
CA VAL A 201 3.22 4.83 6.13
C VAL A 201 4.01 3.64 5.65
N THR A 202 5.11 3.32 6.33
CA THR A 202 5.79 2.04 6.17
C THR A 202 6.53 1.63 7.43
N LEU A 203 7.09 0.43 7.40
CA LEU A 203 7.91 -0.12 8.46
C LEU A 203 9.23 -0.62 7.88
N VAL A 204 10.32 -0.28 8.55
CA VAL A 204 11.64 -0.85 8.31
C VAL A 204 12.08 -1.71 9.50
N ARG A 205 13.17 -2.44 9.29
CA ARG A 205 13.76 -3.39 10.23
C ARG A 205 15.27 -3.28 10.09
N ASP A 206 16.03 -3.62 11.12
CA ASP A 206 17.48 -3.73 11.03
C ASP A 206 17.88 -4.52 9.76
N PRO A 207 18.77 -3.97 8.90
CA PRO A 207 19.07 -4.55 7.60
C PRO A 207 19.55 -6.02 7.64
N VAL A 208 20.38 -6.38 8.62
CA VAL A 208 20.92 -7.74 8.78
C VAL A 208 19.83 -8.69 9.22
N ASP A 209 19.09 -8.28 10.24
CA ASP A 209 17.98 -9.05 10.80
C ASP A 209 16.87 -9.29 9.76
N LYS A 210 16.60 -8.29 8.94
CA LYS A 210 15.69 -8.37 7.79
C LYS A 210 16.21 -9.38 6.77
N PHE A 211 17.49 -9.31 6.38
CA PHE A 211 18.10 -10.26 5.44
C PHE A 211 17.98 -11.70 5.96
N ILE A 212 18.35 -11.94 7.22
CA ILE A 212 18.27 -13.26 7.85
C ILE A 212 16.82 -13.75 7.93
N SER A 213 15.90 -12.87 8.32
CA SER A 213 14.46 -13.17 8.38
C SER A 213 13.89 -13.54 7.01
N TYR A 214 14.34 -12.87 5.95
CA TYR A 214 13.94 -13.18 4.58
C TYR A 214 14.51 -14.51 4.12
N TYR A 215 15.80 -14.76 4.37
CA TYR A 215 16.47 -16.03 4.04
C TYR A 215 15.75 -17.24 4.65
N ARG A 216 15.41 -17.14 5.94
CA ARG A 216 14.70 -18.18 6.69
C ARG A 216 13.26 -18.34 6.21
N PHE A 217 12.59 -17.24 5.90
CA PHE A 217 11.21 -17.27 5.41
C PHE A 217 11.05 -18.04 4.11
N LYS A 218 12.04 -17.97 3.19
CA LYS A 218 12.04 -18.77 1.96
C LYS A 218 12.03 -20.29 2.21
N ARG A 219 12.28 -20.74 3.45
CA ARG A 219 12.37 -22.15 3.85
C ARG A 219 11.30 -22.56 4.87
N VAL A 220 10.36 -21.67 5.19
CA VAL A 220 9.20 -22.03 6.02
C VAL A 220 8.34 -23.00 5.23
N ASP A 221 8.08 -24.18 5.80
CA ASP A 221 7.36 -25.25 5.09
C ASP A 221 5.98 -24.77 4.63
N ASN A 222 5.80 -24.75 3.31
CA ASN A 222 4.57 -24.42 2.63
C ASN A 222 4.63 -24.99 1.20
N GLU A 223 3.53 -24.89 0.46
CA GLU A 223 3.44 -25.40 -0.91
C GLU A 223 4.51 -24.81 -1.86
N ARG A 224 4.81 -23.52 -1.73
CA ARG A 224 5.82 -22.86 -2.56
C ARG A 224 7.21 -23.44 -2.33
N VAL A 225 7.58 -23.73 -1.08
CA VAL A 225 8.86 -24.35 -0.75
C VAL A 225 8.95 -25.77 -1.31
N LYS A 226 7.87 -26.54 -1.24
CA LYS A 226 7.80 -27.88 -1.84
C LYS A 226 8.00 -27.83 -3.36
N LEU A 227 7.38 -26.86 -4.03
CA LEU A 227 7.56 -26.63 -5.47
C LEU A 227 9.00 -26.23 -5.82
N GLU A 228 9.61 -25.33 -5.05
CA GLU A 228 11.01 -24.92 -5.23
C GLU A 228 11.97 -26.10 -5.06
N MET A 229 11.79 -26.90 -4.00
CA MET A 229 12.57 -28.11 -3.76
C MET A 229 12.43 -29.11 -4.90
N ALA A 230 11.21 -29.37 -5.36
CA ALA A 230 10.95 -30.27 -6.48
C ALA A 230 11.55 -29.75 -7.79
N GLY A 231 11.50 -28.44 -8.03
CA GLY A 231 12.12 -27.80 -9.19
C GLY A 231 13.64 -28.00 -9.22
N ARG A 232 14.30 -27.80 -8.08
CA ARG A 232 15.75 -28.04 -7.93
C ARG A 232 16.11 -29.51 -8.09
N GLU A 233 15.33 -30.40 -7.46
CA GLU A 233 15.53 -31.86 -7.55
C GLU A 233 15.49 -32.37 -9.01
N ARG A 234 14.62 -31.78 -9.85
CA ARG A 234 14.53 -32.10 -11.28
C ARG A 234 15.77 -31.66 -12.07
N GLN A 235 16.41 -30.55 -11.66
CA GLN A 235 17.63 -30.05 -12.31
C GLN A 235 18.86 -30.84 -11.87
N THR A 236 18.97 -31.14 -10.58
CA THR A 236 20.08 -31.89 -10.00
C THR A 236 19.60 -32.70 -8.80
N PRO A 237 19.69 -34.05 -8.83
CA PRO A 237 19.27 -34.89 -7.71
C PRO A 237 19.95 -34.51 -6.39
N GLY A 238 19.20 -34.49 -5.30
CA GLY A 238 19.62 -34.09 -3.96
C GLY A 238 19.70 -32.58 -3.70
N SER A 239 19.72 -31.74 -4.75
CA SER A 239 19.92 -30.29 -4.59
C SER A 239 18.75 -29.58 -3.88
N GLY A 240 17.52 -30.10 -4.00
CA GLY A 240 16.37 -29.53 -3.31
C GLY A 240 16.49 -29.64 -1.79
N ARG A 241 16.96 -30.81 -1.31
CA ARG A 241 17.24 -31.04 0.12
C ARG A 241 18.40 -30.18 0.62
N VAL A 242 19.48 -30.09 -0.16
CA VAL A 242 20.65 -29.27 0.19
C VAL A 242 20.25 -27.80 0.34
N TRP A 243 19.49 -27.25 -0.61
CA TRP A 243 19.00 -25.88 -0.53
C TRP A 243 18.10 -25.63 0.68
N TYR A 244 17.15 -26.54 0.95
CA TYR A 244 16.20 -26.38 2.07
C TYR A 244 16.90 -26.34 3.43
N TRP A 245 17.89 -27.21 3.64
CA TRP A 245 18.64 -27.30 4.90
C TRP A 245 19.90 -26.43 4.94
N ARG A 246 20.18 -25.67 3.87
CA ARG A 246 21.33 -24.76 3.82
C ARG A 246 21.22 -23.73 4.94
N LYS A 247 22.29 -23.62 5.73
CA LYS A 247 22.40 -22.63 6.82
C LYS A 247 22.75 -21.27 6.23
N VAL A 248 22.14 -20.22 6.77
CA VAL A 248 22.40 -18.82 6.35
C VAL A 248 23.88 -18.46 6.40
N GLU A 249 24.59 -18.90 7.43
CA GLU A 249 26.02 -18.61 7.61
C GLU A 249 26.87 -19.24 6.53
N ALA A 250 26.59 -20.51 6.21
CA ALA A 250 27.30 -21.24 5.16
C ALA A 250 27.04 -20.57 3.81
N CYS A 251 25.78 -20.20 3.53
CA CYS A 251 25.39 -19.48 2.33
C CYS A 251 26.15 -18.16 2.13
N ILE A 252 26.34 -17.39 3.20
CA ILE A 252 27.04 -16.11 3.14
C ILE A 252 28.55 -16.30 2.98
N LEU A 253 29.16 -17.18 3.78
CA LEU A 253 30.61 -17.37 3.81
C LEU A 253 31.15 -18.07 2.56
N GLU A 254 30.39 -19.03 2.03
CA GLU A 254 30.76 -19.76 0.81
C GLU A 254 30.36 -18.98 -0.46
N GLY A 255 29.63 -17.87 -0.32
CA GLY A 255 29.27 -16.99 -1.43
C GLY A 255 28.21 -17.58 -2.36
N ASP A 256 27.22 -18.30 -1.81
CA ASP A 256 26.13 -18.88 -2.60
C ASP A 256 25.37 -17.76 -3.34
N PRO A 257 24.95 -17.98 -4.60
CA PRO A 257 24.24 -16.97 -5.40
C PRO A 257 22.99 -16.38 -4.73
N GLU A 258 22.29 -17.15 -3.89
CA GLU A 258 21.08 -16.68 -3.20
C GLU A 258 21.35 -15.69 -2.06
N CYS A 259 22.58 -15.68 -1.51
CA CYS A 259 23.05 -14.76 -0.48
C CYS A 259 24.00 -13.70 -1.03
N SER A 260 24.27 -13.74 -2.34
CA SER A 260 25.11 -12.76 -3.01
C SER A 260 24.41 -11.41 -3.00
N LEU A 261 25.08 -10.42 -2.42
CA LEU A 261 24.64 -9.03 -2.37
C LEU A 261 25.54 -8.25 -3.33
N THR A 262 25.15 -8.21 -4.61
CA THR A 262 25.95 -7.53 -5.63
C THR A 262 25.10 -6.52 -6.43
N PRO A 263 25.72 -5.45 -6.96
CA PRO A 263 24.98 -4.40 -7.66
C PRO A 263 24.30 -4.84 -8.97
N GLU A 264 24.72 -5.96 -9.55
CA GLU A 264 24.22 -6.43 -10.85
C GLU A 264 22.80 -6.98 -10.75
N THR A 265 22.41 -7.49 -9.58
CA THR A 265 21.08 -8.06 -9.35
C THR A 265 20.11 -7.02 -8.80
N ASP A 266 18.92 -6.94 -9.38
CA ASP A 266 17.87 -6.04 -8.91
C ASP A 266 17.36 -6.45 -7.51
N ASP A 267 17.42 -5.51 -6.56
CA ASP A 267 16.95 -5.72 -5.20
C ASP A 267 15.48 -5.35 -5.03
N PHE A 268 14.66 -6.37 -4.76
CA PHE A 268 13.23 -6.23 -4.48
C PHE A 268 12.88 -6.57 -3.03
N THR A 269 13.84 -6.44 -2.13
CA THR A 269 13.74 -6.82 -0.70
C THR A 269 14.29 -5.73 0.21
N SER A 270 15.21 -4.91 -0.32
CA SER A 270 15.79 -3.66 0.19
C SER A 270 14.82 -2.73 0.89
N ALA A 271 15.23 -1.91 1.86
CA ALA A 271 14.41 -0.76 2.26
C ALA A 271 14.60 0.40 1.27
N ILE A 272 15.84 0.60 0.79
CA ILE A 272 16.17 1.66 -0.18
C ILE A 272 15.27 1.61 -1.42
N PRO A 273 15.10 0.48 -2.14
CA PRO A 273 14.28 0.46 -3.35
C PRO A 273 12.82 0.82 -3.08
N PHE A 274 12.27 0.35 -1.95
CA PHE A 274 10.88 0.60 -1.58
C PHE A 274 10.59 2.06 -1.26
N LEU A 275 11.56 2.75 -0.66
CA LEU A 275 11.45 4.18 -0.35
C LEU A 275 11.87 5.07 -1.53
N CYS A 276 12.89 4.69 -2.29
CA CYS A 276 13.40 5.43 -3.45
C CYS A 276 12.33 5.58 -4.55
N GLY A 277 11.63 4.47 -4.87
CA GLY A 277 10.49 4.48 -5.78
C GLY A 277 10.70 3.74 -7.09
N GLN A 278 10.02 4.19 -8.14
CA GLN A 278 9.84 3.43 -9.39
C GLN A 278 10.98 3.58 -10.41
N HIS A 279 12.04 4.33 -10.08
CA HIS A 279 13.17 4.50 -10.99
C HIS A 279 14.03 3.22 -11.01
N PRO A 280 14.45 2.69 -12.17
CA PRO A 280 15.23 1.43 -12.23
C PRO A 280 16.52 1.46 -11.40
N GLN A 281 17.16 2.62 -11.29
CA GLN A 281 18.35 2.81 -10.46
C GLN A 281 18.08 2.54 -8.97
N CYS A 282 16.84 2.71 -8.49
CA CYS A 282 16.46 2.39 -7.11
C CYS A 282 16.67 0.92 -6.76
N LEU A 283 16.69 0.02 -7.75
CA LEU A 283 16.86 -1.42 -7.55
C LEU A 283 18.34 -1.83 -7.47
N LYS A 284 19.28 -0.92 -7.75
CA LYS A 284 20.71 -1.24 -7.73
C LYS A 284 21.26 -1.16 -6.32
N LEU A 285 21.80 -2.28 -5.84
CA LEU A 285 22.40 -2.34 -4.52
C LEU A 285 23.64 -1.44 -4.45
N GLY A 286 23.78 -0.67 -3.36
CA GLY A 286 24.96 0.17 -3.15
C GLY A 286 24.95 1.49 -3.93
N ASP A 287 23.83 1.85 -4.57
CA ASP A 287 23.71 3.12 -5.29
C ASP A 287 23.43 4.29 -4.32
N ARG A 288 24.32 5.29 -4.33
CA ARG A 288 24.20 6.46 -3.45
C ARG A 288 23.07 7.42 -3.83
N TRP A 289 22.73 7.53 -5.12
CA TRP A 289 21.61 8.35 -5.56
C TRP A 289 20.29 7.74 -5.08
N ALA A 290 20.16 6.40 -5.16
CA ALA A 290 18.99 5.68 -4.65
C ALA A 290 18.83 5.87 -3.14
N LEU A 291 19.93 5.85 -2.38
CA LEU A 291 19.92 6.17 -0.95
C LEU A 291 19.43 7.60 -0.68
N GLN A 292 19.96 8.61 -1.39
CA GLN A 292 19.53 10.00 -1.19
C GLN A 292 18.06 10.20 -1.56
N MET A 293 17.61 9.56 -2.65
CA MET A 293 16.19 9.57 -3.01
C MET A 293 15.33 8.91 -1.94
N ALA A 294 15.76 7.77 -1.38
CA ALA A 294 15.04 7.11 -0.28
C ALA A 294 14.95 8.01 0.97
N LYS A 295 16.02 8.70 1.34
CA LYS A 295 16.03 9.70 2.44
C LYS A 295 15.07 10.85 2.14
N TYR A 296 15.10 11.37 0.91
CA TYR A 296 14.20 12.43 0.46
C TYR A 296 12.74 12.01 0.60
N GLN A 297 12.35 10.87 0.02
CA GLN A 297 10.95 10.42 0.08
C GLN A 297 10.53 10.18 1.53
N ALA A 298 11.37 9.51 2.33
CA ALA A 298 11.10 9.29 3.75
C ALA A 298 10.88 10.59 4.53
N GLU A 299 11.64 11.65 4.24
CA GLU A 299 11.51 12.93 4.93
C GLU A 299 10.29 13.73 4.46
N TYR A 300 10.02 13.79 3.15
CA TYR A 300 9.03 14.73 2.58
C TYR A 300 7.69 14.10 2.22
N GLU A 301 7.62 12.80 1.92
CA GLU A 301 6.41 12.13 1.42
C GLU A 301 5.73 11.24 2.47
N TYR A 302 6.51 10.69 3.42
CA TYR A 302 6.00 9.77 4.44
C TYR A 302 5.55 10.49 5.71
N ALA A 303 4.34 10.18 6.18
CA ALA A 303 3.87 10.61 7.50
C ALA A 303 4.74 9.96 8.58
N VAL A 304 4.82 8.63 8.55
CA VAL A 304 5.59 7.84 9.53
C VAL A 304 6.32 6.69 8.84
N VAL A 305 7.61 6.56 9.12
CA VAL A 305 8.40 5.36 8.81
C VAL A 305 8.78 4.72 10.13
N GLY A 306 8.08 3.65 10.50
CA GLY A 306 8.27 2.98 11.79
C GLY A 306 9.40 1.96 11.79
N LEU A 307 9.85 1.58 12.98
CA LEU A 307 10.87 0.55 13.19
C LEU A 307 10.26 -0.70 13.83
N THR A 308 10.63 -1.86 13.32
CA THR A 308 10.18 -3.14 13.89
C THR A 308 10.71 -3.35 15.32
N GLU A 309 11.93 -2.90 15.58
CA GLU A 309 12.61 -3.03 16.88
C GLU A 309 12.04 -2.07 17.93
N GLU A 310 11.45 -0.95 17.51
CA GLU A 310 10.96 0.13 18.38
C GLU A 310 9.46 0.32 18.21
N TRP A 311 8.71 -0.77 18.46
CA TRP A 311 7.27 -0.81 18.20
C TRP A 311 6.48 0.18 19.07
N ASN A 312 6.84 0.35 20.34
CA ASN A 312 6.16 1.29 21.25
C ASN A 312 6.25 2.73 20.72
N THR A 313 7.45 3.16 20.34
CA THR A 313 7.73 4.47 19.73
C THR A 313 6.96 4.63 18.42
N THR A 314 7.00 3.60 17.57
CA THR A 314 6.29 3.57 16.28
C THR A 314 4.79 3.76 16.46
N LEU A 315 4.17 3.00 17.37
CA LEU A 315 2.73 3.09 17.63
C LEU A 315 2.32 4.44 18.23
N ALA A 316 3.13 5.00 19.13
CA ALA A 316 2.86 6.33 19.70
C ALA A 316 2.84 7.42 18.61
N VAL A 317 3.84 7.42 17.72
CA VAL A 317 3.91 8.38 16.61
C VAL A 317 2.77 8.19 15.61
N LEU A 318 2.46 6.95 15.23
CA LEU A 318 1.32 6.64 14.36
C LEU A 318 -0.01 7.13 14.96
N GLU A 319 -0.24 6.84 16.23
CA GLU A 319 -1.45 7.23 16.95
C GLU A 319 -1.64 8.76 16.98
N HIS A 320 -0.55 9.52 17.16
CA HIS A 320 -0.60 10.98 17.18
C HIS A 320 -0.71 11.60 15.78
N TYR A 321 0.08 11.12 14.81
CA TYR A 321 0.19 11.76 13.48
C TYR A 321 -0.94 11.36 12.53
N LEU A 322 -1.59 10.22 12.78
CA LEU A 322 -2.64 9.65 11.95
C LEU A 322 -3.82 9.12 12.82
N PRO A 323 -4.43 9.96 13.66
CA PRO A 323 -5.43 9.52 14.65
C PRO A 323 -6.69 8.94 14.00
N MET A 324 -7.01 9.31 12.76
CA MET A 324 -8.13 8.71 12.00
C MET A 324 -7.96 7.19 11.81
N PHE A 325 -6.71 6.71 11.72
CA PHE A 325 -6.40 5.30 11.46
C PHE A 325 -5.81 4.58 12.68
N PHE A 326 -5.17 5.32 13.59
CA PHE A 326 -4.35 4.74 14.66
C PHE A 326 -4.70 5.21 16.08
N ARG A 327 -5.80 5.92 16.29
CA ARG A 327 -6.26 6.24 17.66
C ARG A 327 -6.48 4.95 18.46
N GLY A 328 -5.88 4.85 19.64
CA GLY A 328 -5.91 3.66 20.48
C GLY A 328 -4.99 2.52 20.02
N ALA A 329 -4.12 2.73 19.02
CA ALA A 329 -3.29 1.67 18.44
C ALA A 329 -2.39 0.99 19.48
N ARG A 330 -1.80 1.77 20.39
CA ARG A 330 -1.02 1.27 21.53
C ARG A 330 -1.82 0.33 22.42
N GLN A 331 -2.95 0.82 22.94
CA GLN A 331 -3.83 0.04 23.80
C GLN A 331 -4.30 -1.24 23.11
N ARG A 332 -4.67 -1.16 21.82
CA ARG A 332 -5.13 -2.32 21.05
C ARG A 332 -4.02 -3.33 20.85
N TYR A 333 -2.80 -2.90 20.53
CA TYR A 333 -1.68 -3.81 20.28
C TYR A 333 -1.30 -4.65 21.52
N TRP A 334 -1.36 -4.08 22.72
CA TRP A 334 -1.08 -4.80 23.98
C TRP A 334 -2.32 -5.46 24.60
N SER A 335 -3.46 -5.47 23.91
CA SER A 335 -4.65 -6.17 24.38
C SER A 335 -4.52 -7.69 24.18
N GLN A 336 -5.05 -8.48 25.11
CA GLN A 336 -5.09 -9.94 24.99
C GLN A 336 -5.79 -10.39 23.70
N GLU A 337 -6.89 -9.75 23.34
CA GLU A 337 -7.64 -10.05 22.12
C GLU A 337 -6.78 -9.87 20.86
N PHE A 338 -5.91 -8.86 20.83
CA PHE A 338 -4.99 -8.68 19.71
C PHE A 338 -3.89 -9.74 19.70
N GLU A 339 -3.32 -10.04 20.87
CA GLU A 339 -2.29 -11.07 21.00
C GLU A 339 -2.79 -12.43 20.50
N ASP A 340 -3.99 -12.86 20.90
CA ASP A 340 -4.58 -14.14 20.50
C ASP A 340 -4.77 -14.23 18.98
N ASN A 341 -5.22 -13.16 18.34
CA ASN A 341 -5.39 -13.07 16.88
C ASN A 341 -4.05 -12.97 16.13
N HIS A 342 -3.03 -12.38 16.76
CA HIS A 342 -1.70 -12.19 16.19
C HIS A 342 -0.84 -13.47 16.24
N MET A 343 -0.99 -14.28 17.29
CA MET A 343 -0.16 -15.45 17.56
C MET A 343 -0.30 -16.58 16.52
N VAL A 344 -1.38 -16.60 15.73
CA VAL A 344 -1.58 -17.58 14.63
C VAL A 344 -0.45 -17.51 13.58
N ASN A 345 0.25 -16.36 13.47
CA ASN A 345 1.30 -16.14 12.46
C ASN A 345 2.74 -16.06 13.02
N LYS A 346 2.97 -16.34 14.31
CA LYS A 346 4.34 -16.36 14.84
C LYS A 346 5.10 -17.57 14.28
N ASN A 347 6.21 -17.33 13.58
CA ASN A 347 7.21 -18.37 13.33
C ASN A 347 7.79 -18.79 14.68
N MET A 348 7.25 -19.86 15.26
CA MET A 348 7.47 -20.31 16.64
C MET A 348 8.90 -20.80 16.93
N LYS A 349 9.80 -20.79 15.94
CA LYS A 349 11.22 -21.14 16.14
C LYS A 349 12.00 -19.88 16.51
N LYS A 350 12.40 -19.78 17.78
CA LYS A 350 13.49 -18.88 18.20
C LYS A 350 14.76 -19.35 17.50
N TYR A 351 15.10 -18.68 16.42
CA TYR A 351 16.26 -19.05 15.64
C TYR A 351 17.55 -18.73 16.40
N LYS A 352 18.57 -19.57 16.23
CA LYS A 352 19.90 -19.29 16.75
C LYS A 352 20.43 -17.98 16.16
N GLU A 353 21.04 -17.17 17.01
CA GLU A 353 21.78 -15.99 16.57
C GLU A 353 22.92 -16.40 15.63
N VAL A 354 23.18 -15.52 14.66
CA VAL A 354 24.21 -15.70 13.64
C VAL A 354 25.55 -15.25 14.24
N ARG A 355 26.65 -15.91 13.86
CA ARG A 355 27.99 -15.55 14.31
C ARG A 355 28.32 -14.08 14.01
N GLU A 356 29.10 -13.48 14.91
CA GLU A 356 29.47 -12.06 14.83
C GLU A 356 30.22 -11.72 13.54
N GLU A 357 31.11 -12.61 13.08
CA GLU A 357 31.84 -12.44 11.81
C GLU A 357 30.91 -12.31 10.60
N VAL A 358 29.82 -13.11 10.55
CA VAL A 358 28.85 -13.09 9.45
C VAL A 358 28.00 -11.83 9.54
N THR A 359 27.63 -11.44 10.76
CA THR A 359 26.92 -10.19 11.03
C THR A 359 27.74 -8.99 10.55
N LYS A 360 29.04 -8.95 10.87
CA LYS A 360 29.96 -7.88 10.45
C LYS A 360 30.06 -7.82 8.92
N LEU A 361 30.25 -8.96 8.26
CA LEU A 361 30.31 -9.03 6.80
C LEU A 361 29.01 -8.52 6.14
N LEU A 362 27.85 -8.88 6.69
CA LEU A 362 26.57 -8.37 6.18
C LEU A 362 26.43 -6.86 6.41
N LYS A 363 26.86 -6.32 7.56
CA LYS A 363 26.86 -4.88 7.84
C LYS A 363 27.69 -4.11 6.82
N GLU A 364 28.87 -4.62 6.46
CA GLU A 364 29.72 -4.04 5.42
C GLU A 364 29.04 -4.04 4.05
N LYS A 365 28.44 -5.17 3.64
CA LYS A 365 27.72 -5.28 2.36
C LYS A 365 26.42 -4.44 2.31
N LEU A 366 25.80 -4.19 3.46
CA LEU A 366 24.56 -3.42 3.61
C LEU A 366 24.81 -2.03 4.18
N ALA A 367 26.02 -1.46 4.01
CA ALA A 367 26.41 -0.19 4.63
C ALA A 367 25.44 0.95 4.30
N LEU A 368 24.98 1.08 3.05
CA LEU A 368 24.02 2.12 2.67
C LEU A 368 22.62 1.87 3.24
N GLU A 369 22.20 0.62 3.38
CA GLU A 369 20.94 0.28 4.05
C GLU A 369 21.00 0.63 5.54
N TYR A 370 22.16 0.49 6.19
CA TYR A 370 22.36 0.98 7.56
C TYR A 370 22.38 2.51 7.65
N GLU A 371 23.01 3.19 6.68
CA GLU A 371 22.98 4.65 6.62
C GLU A 371 21.53 5.18 6.51
N LEU A 372 20.69 4.49 5.73
CA LEU A 372 19.25 4.76 5.68
C LEU A 372 18.55 4.41 7.01
N TYR A 373 18.80 3.22 7.57
CA TYR A 373 18.15 2.76 8.80
C TYR A 373 18.38 3.73 9.96
N GLU A 374 19.62 4.19 10.17
CA GLU A 374 19.93 5.15 11.23
C GLU A 374 19.29 6.52 10.96
N PHE A 375 19.23 6.97 9.70
CA PHE A 375 18.49 8.17 9.33
C PHE A 375 17.00 8.07 9.70
N LEU A 376 16.36 6.95 9.36
CA LEU A 376 14.94 6.70 9.66
C LEU A 376 14.70 6.58 11.17
N ARG A 377 15.63 5.96 11.90
CA ARG A 377 15.60 5.85 13.36
C ARG A 377 15.66 7.20 14.02
N GLN A 378 16.62 8.04 13.62
CA GLN A 378 16.73 9.42 14.11
C GLN A 378 15.45 10.21 13.83
N ARG A 379 14.88 10.07 12.62
CA ARG A 379 13.62 10.71 12.25
C ARG A 379 12.47 10.29 13.16
N LEU A 380 12.27 8.99 13.36
CA LEU A 380 11.21 8.46 14.23
C LEU A 380 11.37 8.97 15.67
N HIS A 381 12.60 8.98 16.19
CA HIS A 381 12.88 9.50 17.54
C HIS A 381 12.58 10.98 17.68
N GLN A 382 12.93 11.79 16.69
CA GLN A 382 12.59 13.22 16.70
C GLN A 382 11.07 13.45 16.66
N GLN A 383 10.33 12.66 15.86
CA GLN A 383 8.87 12.69 15.87
C GLN A 383 8.31 12.29 17.25
N TYR A 384 8.89 11.27 17.88
CA TYR A 384 8.49 10.85 19.21
C TYR A 384 8.77 11.91 20.29
N LEU A 385 9.94 12.54 20.28
CA LEU A 385 10.30 13.61 21.22
C LEU A 385 9.37 14.82 21.10
N TYR A 386 8.86 15.11 19.90
CA TYR A 386 7.87 16.16 19.69
C TYR A 386 6.54 15.86 20.40
N ILE A 387 6.13 14.59 20.46
CA ILE A 387 4.83 14.19 21.04
C ILE A 387 4.91 13.71 22.50
N GLU A 388 6.07 13.29 22.99
CA GLU A 388 6.24 12.75 24.35
C GLU A 388 5.70 13.69 25.45
N PRO A 389 5.92 15.03 25.40
CA PRO A 389 5.34 15.93 26.39
C PRO A 389 3.80 15.98 26.36
N LEU A 390 3.21 15.74 25.19
CA LEU A 390 1.75 15.77 24.98
C LEU A 390 1.09 14.46 25.45
N ASP A 391 1.81 13.34 25.36
CA ASP A 391 1.32 12.01 25.73
C ASP A 391 1.26 11.80 27.26
N ARG A 392 2.02 12.58 28.04
CA ARG A 392 1.97 12.58 29.52
C ARG A 392 0.78 13.35 30.13
N GLY A 393 -0.11 13.91 29.30
CA GLY A 393 -1.38 14.48 29.74
C GLY A 393 -2.36 13.38 30.23
N PRO A 394 -3.48 13.75 30.89
CA PRO A 394 -4.47 12.78 31.33
C PRO A 394 -4.98 11.98 30.13
N THR A 395 -4.71 10.68 30.13
CA THR A 395 -4.97 9.79 29.00
C THR A 395 -6.47 9.71 28.76
N THR A 396 -6.94 10.16 27.60
CA THR A 396 -8.31 9.92 27.16
C THR A 396 -8.46 8.43 26.90
N SER A 397 -8.97 7.69 27.89
CA SER A 397 -9.32 6.29 27.76
C SER A 397 -10.30 6.11 26.60
N LEU A 398 -10.11 5.07 25.79
CA LEU A 398 -11.16 4.60 24.88
C LEU A 398 -12.47 4.43 25.67
N PRO A 399 -13.64 4.75 25.09
CA PRO A 399 -14.90 4.47 25.74
C PRO A 399 -14.97 2.98 26.05
N THR A 400 -15.00 2.63 27.33
CA THR A 400 -15.34 1.29 27.77
C THR A 400 -16.70 0.94 27.18
N GLN A 401 -16.77 -0.12 26.38
CA GLN A 401 -18.06 -0.65 25.93
C GLN A 401 -18.85 -1.15 27.14
N SER A 402 -19.71 -0.29 27.67
CA SER A 402 -20.88 -0.68 28.43
C SER A 402 -21.98 0.33 28.16
N GLU A 403 -22.69 0.12 27.05
CA GLU A 403 -24.13 0.28 26.87
C GLU A 403 -24.41 0.40 25.37
N GLY A 404 -25.24 -0.52 24.87
CA GLY A 404 -25.54 -0.64 23.45
C GLY A 404 -26.16 0.66 22.91
N ILE A 405 -25.57 1.20 21.85
CA ILE A 405 -26.18 2.26 21.07
C ILE A 405 -27.44 1.65 20.40
N PRO A 406 -28.66 2.13 20.70
CA PRO A 406 -29.84 1.65 20.00
C PRO A 406 -29.74 2.02 18.52
N PRO A 407 -30.17 1.15 17.60
CA PRO A 407 -30.06 1.42 16.17
C PRO A 407 -30.81 2.71 15.81
N MET A 408 -30.12 3.62 15.11
CA MET A 408 -30.69 4.87 14.61
C MET A 408 -31.95 4.61 13.78
N GLY A 409 -33.00 5.37 14.08
CA GLY A 409 -34.28 5.29 13.38
C GLY A 409 -34.14 5.75 11.93
N ILE A 410 -35.01 5.21 11.06
CA ILE A 410 -35.04 5.52 9.63
C ILE A 410 -35.19 7.04 9.37
N LEU A 411 -35.81 7.77 10.29
CA LEU A 411 -36.01 9.22 10.18
C LEU A 411 -34.74 10.04 10.49
N ASP A 412 -33.86 9.56 11.36
CA ASP A 412 -32.60 10.25 11.67
C ASP A 412 -31.63 10.20 10.47
N LYS A 413 -31.66 9.09 9.71
CA LYS A 413 -30.91 8.93 8.45
C LYS A 413 -31.34 9.93 7.37
N LEU A 414 -32.62 10.26 7.29
CA LEU A 414 -33.13 11.23 6.30
C LEU A 414 -32.79 12.68 6.66
N SER A 415 -32.61 13.01 7.94
CA SER A 415 -32.32 14.38 8.38
C SER A 415 -30.89 14.85 8.05
N ILE A 416 -29.97 13.91 7.80
CA ILE A 416 -28.58 14.20 7.39
C ILE A 416 -28.48 14.43 5.86
N GLU A 417 -29.36 13.82 5.07
CA GLU A 417 -29.35 13.96 3.59
C GLU A 417 -29.94 15.28 3.08
N LEU A 418 -30.58 16.09 3.94
CA LEU A 418 -31.33 17.28 3.52
C LEU A 418 -30.79 18.61 4.05
N MET A 419 -29.61 18.66 4.68
CA MET A 419 -28.99 19.96 4.99
C MET A 419 -28.44 20.62 3.72
N PRO A 420 -28.91 21.83 3.34
CA PRO A 420 -28.33 22.57 2.23
C PRO A 420 -26.93 23.02 2.60
N ARG A 421 -25.94 22.70 1.75
CA ARG A 421 -24.61 23.30 1.84
C ARG A 421 -24.75 24.78 1.52
N ASN A 422 -24.51 25.64 2.51
CA ASN A 422 -24.33 27.07 2.23
C ASN A 422 -23.06 27.26 1.38
N THR A 423 -23.22 28.16 0.42
CA THR A 423 -22.34 28.63 -0.66
C THR A 423 -20.87 28.80 -0.31
#